data_AF-G9MA31-F1
#
_entry.id   AF-G9MA31-F1
#
_cell.length_a   1.000
_cell.length_b   1.000
_cell.length_c   1.000
_cell.angle_alpha   90.00
_cell.angle_beta   90.00
_cell.angle_gamma   90.00
#
_symmetry.space_group_name_H-M   'P 1'
#
loop_
_entity.id
_entity.type
_entity.pdbx_description
1 polymer ?
#
loop_
_entity_poly.entity_id
_entity_poly.type
_entity_poly.pdbx_seq_one_letter_code
_entity_poly.pdbx_strand_id
1 'polypeptide(L)'
;WKHGGLVGVMGYGGGVIGRYSDLADEFPAVAEFHTHRVNQPSGWFYTSDALRTLCDIWDRHGSGLTNMHGSTGDIVFLGSTTEVIEPLFAELTKNGWDLGGSGSNMRTPSCCVGPARCEWACYDTLDACYNITQSFQDEL
;
A
#
# COMPACT_ATOMS: atom_id res chain seq x y z
N TRP A 1 12.96 -7.31 -15.75
CA TRP A 1 12.31 -6.02 -15.38
C TRP A 1 13.24 -4.85 -15.71
N LYS A 2 12.75 -3.81 -16.41
CA LYS A 2 13.51 -2.60 -16.74
C LYS A 2 13.83 -1.74 -15.50
N HIS A 3 14.81 -0.84 -15.63
CA HIS A 3 15.15 0.13 -14.59
C HIS A 3 14.04 1.20 -14.45
N GLY A 4 13.52 1.35 -13.24
CA GLY A 4 12.64 2.46 -12.87
C GLY A 4 11.22 2.40 -13.47
N GLY A 5 10.56 3.56 -13.39
CA GLY A 5 9.17 3.81 -13.80
C GLY A 5 8.56 4.87 -12.89
N LEU A 6 8.21 6.04 -13.44
CA LEU A 6 7.56 7.12 -12.72
C LEU A 6 6.08 7.12 -13.05
N VAL A 7 5.27 6.70 -12.08
CA VAL A 7 3.81 6.66 -12.13
C VAL A 7 3.27 6.99 -10.74
N GLY A 8 2.04 7.48 -10.63
CA GLY A 8 1.44 7.87 -9.37
C GLY A 8 0.02 8.38 -9.55
N VAL A 9 -0.57 8.88 -8.47
CA VAL A 9 -1.89 9.50 -8.43
C VAL A 9 -1.77 11.01 -8.30
N MET A 10 -2.72 11.76 -8.86
CA MET A 10 -2.78 13.20 -8.73
C MET A 10 -2.95 13.59 -7.25
N GLY A 11 -2.08 14.49 -6.79
CA GLY A 11 -2.04 14.94 -5.41
C GLY A 11 -0.91 14.32 -4.59
N TYR A 12 -0.40 13.14 -4.96
CA TYR A 12 0.70 12.47 -4.23
C TYR A 12 1.97 12.32 -5.07
N GLY A 13 3.12 12.45 -4.39
CA GLY A 13 4.45 12.25 -4.98
C GLY A 13 4.98 10.81 -4.85
N GLY A 14 4.22 9.91 -4.22
CA GLY A 14 4.64 8.56 -3.86
C GLY A 14 3.47 7.58 -3.72
N GLY A 15 3.76 6.37 -3.24
CA GLY A 15 2.80 5.29 -2.98
C GLY A 15 2.69 4.25 -4.09
N VAL A 16 3.09 4.57 -5.32
CA VAL A 16 3.11 3.65 -6.46
C VAL A 16 4.53 3.47 -7.00
N ILE A 17 4.95 2.22 -7.17
CA ILE A 17 6.26 1.87 -7.75
C ILE A 17 6.05 1.39 -9.18
N GLY A 18 6.40 2.25 -10.14
CA GLY A 18 6.39 1.92 -11.55
C GLY A 18 7.39 0.81 -11.89
N ARG A 19 6.94 -0.17 -12.66
CA ARG A 19 7.74 -1.31 -13.10
C ARG A 19 7.23 -1.82 -14.44
N TYR A 20 8.18 -2.08 -15.35
CA TYR A 20 7.92 -2.48 -16.72
C TYR A 20 8.75 -3.70 -17.09
N SER A 21 8.14 -4.65 -17.80
CA SER A 21 8.87 -5.84 -18.28
C SER A 21 9.88 -5.44 -19.36
N ASP A 22 11.05 -6.08 -19.32
CA ASP A 22 12.06 -6.06 -20.39
C ASP A 22 11.71 -6.99 -21.55
N LEU A 23 10.75 -7.89 -21.35
CA LEU A 23 10.26 -8.87 -22.31
C LEU A 23 8.77 -8.65 -22.61
N ALA A 24 8.36 -7.39 -22.83
CA ALA A 24 6.96 -7.02 -23.00
C ALA A 24 6.29 -7.71 -24.22
N ASP A 25 7.05 -8.00 -25.28
CA ASP A 25 6.53 -8.69 -26.47
C ASP A 25 6.24 -10.18 -26.19
N GLU A 26 7.04 -10.82 -25.33
CA GLU A 26 6.87 -12.23 -24.93
C GLU A 26 5.82 -12.38 -23.82
N PHE A 27 5.74 -11.41 -22.90
CA PHE A 27 4.84 -11.42 -21.74
C PHE A 27 4.01 -10.12 -21.69
N PRO A 28 3.07 -9.91 -22.63
CA PRO A 28 2.33 -8.66 -22.74
C PRO A 28 1.45 -8.35 -21.53
N ALA A 29 0.95 -9.39 -20.83
CA ALA A 29 0.12 -9.22 -19.63
C ALA A 29 0.85 -8.58 -18.44
N VAL A 30 2.19 -8.53 -18.47
CA VAL A 30 3.03 -7.89 -17.45
C VAL A 30 3.97 -6.85 -18.05
N ALA A 31 3.63 -6.34 -19.24
CA ALA A 31 4.35 -5.23 -19.86
C ALA A 31 4.45 -4.04 -18.89
N GLU A 32 3.36 -3.78 -18.17
CA GLU A 32 3.28 -2.92 -16.99
C GLU A 32 2.88 -3.76 -15.78
N PHE A 33 3.53 -3.55 -14.65
CA PHE A 33 3.28 -4.36 -13.44
C PHE A 33 3.56 -3.57 -12.17
N HIS A 34 2.81 -2.50 -11.99
CA HIS A 34 3.05 -1.51 -10.95
C HIS A 34 2.64 -2.03 -9.58
N THR A 35 3.41 -1.65 -8.55
CA THR A 35 3.14 -2.01 -7.16
C THR A 35 2.51 -0.84 -6.44
N HIS A 36 1.39 -1.07 -5.75
CA HIS A 36 0.74 -0.08 -4.91
C HIS A 36 0.96 -0.42 -3.45
N ARG A 37 1.39 0.57 -2.67
CA ARG A 37 1.49 0.48 -1.22
C ARG A 37 0.21 1.02 -0.64
N VAL A 38 -0.51 0.19 0.11
CA VAL A 38 -1.74 0.58 0.81
C VAL A 38 -1.44 0.59 2.31
N ASN A 39 -1.76 1.70 2.96
CA ASN A 39 -1.45 1.93 4.37
C ASN A 39 -2.23 0.96 5.26
N GLN A 40 -1.52 0.23 6.13
CA GLN A 40 -2.10 -0.77 7.03
C GLN A 40 -2.62 -0.16 8.34
N PRO A 41 -3.55 -0.83 9.04
CA PRO A 41 -3.85 -0.50 10.43
C PRO A 41 -2.65 -0.81 11.33
N SER A 42 -2.45 0.00 12.36
CA SER A 42 -1.39 -0.21 13.35
C SER A 42 -1.46 -1.62 13.96
N GLY A 43 -0.31 -2.30 14.04
CA GLY A 43 -0.23 -3.68 14.54
C GLY A 43 -0.83 -4.74 13.62
N TRP A 44 -1.21 -4.40 12.38
CA TRP A 44 -1.76 -5.33 11.38
C TRP A 44 -3.00 -6.10 11.85
N PHE A 45 -3.88 -5.44 12.62
CA PHE A 45 -5.17 -6.01 13.01
C PHE A 45 -6.20 -5.80 11.90
N TYR A 46 -6.89 -6.88 11.51
CA TYR A 46 -7.91 -6.86 10.46
C TYR A 46 -9.16 -7.62 10.90
N THR A 47 -10.31 -7.16 10.40
CA THR A 47 -11.51 -8.00 10.30
C THR A 47 -11.49 -8.77 8.98
N SER A 48 -12.21 -9.90 8.91
CA SER A 48 -12.36 -10.60 7.63
C SER A 48 -13.01 -9.74 6.55
N ASP A 49 -13.90 -8.84 6.94
CA ASP A 49 -14.63 -7.99 6.02
C ASP A 49 -13.72 -6.92 5.42
N ALA A 50 -12.83 -6.34 6.22
CA ALA A 50 -11.79 -5.42 5.73
C ALA A 50 -10.90 -6.08 4.68
N LEU A 51 -10.43 -7.31 4.93
CA LEU A 51 -9.60 -8.05 3.97
C LEU A 51 -10.37 -8.44 2.71
N ARG A 52 -11.62 -8.89 2.83
CA ARG A 52 -12.46 -9.20 1.66
C ARG A 52 -12.71 -7.97 0.80
N THR A 53 -12.99 -6.82 1.40
CA THR A 53 -13.12 -5.56 0.67
C THR A 53 -11.84 -5.24 -0.12
N LEU A 54 -10.66 -5.36 0.50
CA LEU A 54 -9.38 -5.15 -0.19
C LEU A 54 -9.14 -6.15 -1.34
N CYS A 55 -9.47 -7.43 -1.13
CA CYS A 55 -9.39 -8.45 -2.19
C CYS A 55 -10.34 -8.13 -3.35
N ASP A 56 -11.61 -7.79 -3.06
CA ASP A 56 -12.60 -7.46 -4.08
C ASP A 56 -12.18 -6.25 -4.92
N ILE A 57 -11.60 -5.23 -4.28
CA ILE A 57 -11.02 -4.07 -4.98
C ILE A 57 -9.85 -4.52 -5.85
N TRP A 58 -8.92 -5.31 -5.30
CA TRP A 58 -7.73 -5.71 -6.03
C TRP A 58 -8.01 -6.65 -7.20
N ASP A 59 -8.98 -7.55 -7.07
CA ASP A 59 -9.42 -8.45 -8.14
C ASP A 59 -10.04 -7.68 -9.32
N ARG A 60 -10.64 -6.51 -9.07
CA ARG A 60 -11.16 -5.62 -10.13
C ARG A 60 -10.07 -4.86 -10.87
N HIS A 61 -9.00 -4.49 -10.17
CA HIS A 61 -8.04 -3.47 -10.62
C HIS A 61 -6.62 -3.99 -10.88
N GLY A 62 -6.32 -5.21 -10.48
CA GLY A 62 -4.95 -5.70 -10.43
C GLY A 62 -4.82 -7.18 -10.78
N SER A 63 -3.64 -7.69 -10.47
CA SER A 63 -3.27 -9.08 -10.75
C SER A 63 -3.89 -10.11 -9.80
N GLY A 64 -4.52 -9.68 -8.69
CA GLY A 64 -4.90 -10.54 -7.57
C GLY A 64 -3.73 -10.99 -6.68
N LEU A 65 -2.47 -10.65 -7.03
CA LEU A 65 -1.29 -11.00 -6.24
C LEU A 65 -0.99 -9.93 -5.19
N THR A 66 -0.59 -10.36 -4.00
CA THR A 66 -0.26 -9.44 -2.89
C THR A 66 0.99 -9.86 -2.15
N ASN A 67 1.60 -8.92 -1.42
CA ASN A 67 2.39 -9.25 -0.25
C ASN A 67 1.66 -8.75 1.01
N MET A 68 1.55 -9.64 1.99
CA MET A 68 0.98 -9.37 3.31
C MET A 68 2.07 -9.66 4.35
N HIS A 69 3.03 -8.75 4.56
CA HIS A 69 3.08 -7.33 4.16
C HIS A 69 4.43 -6.97 3.51
N GLY A 70 4.56 -5.74 3.03
CA GLY A 70 5.87 -5.16 2.72
C GLY A 70 6.69 -4.99 4.00
N SER A 71 8.03 -5.03 3.90
CA SER A 71 8.91 -5.00 5.09
C SER A 71 8.77 -3.72 5.94
N THR A 72 8.32 -2.61 5.37
CA THR A 72 8.02 -1.38 6.11
C THR A 72 6.70 -1.49 6.87
N GLY A 73 5.70 -2.16 6.30
CA GLY A 73 4.41 -2.45 6.93
C GLY A 73 3.23 -2.46 5.97
N ASP A 74 3.37 -1.83 4.80
CA ASP A 74 2.28 -1.65 3.82
C ASP A 74 1.66 -2.98 3.37
N ILE A 75 0.35 -2.96 3.12
CA ILE A 75 -0.25 -3.95 2.23
C ILE A 75 0.28 -3.67 0.82
N VAL A 76 0.71 -4.72 0.13
CA VAL A 76 1.28 -4.58 -1.22
C VAL A 76 0.32 -5.21 -2.23
N PHE A 77 -0.28 -4.37 -3.07
CA PHE A 77 -0.99 -4.80 -4.26
C PHE A 77 0.01 -4.88 -5.42
N LEU A 78 0.26 -6.11 -5.89
CA LEU A 78 1.41 -6.42 -6.73
C LEU A 78 1.02 -6.62 -8.19
N GLY A 79 1.07 -5.54 -8.98
CA GLY A 79 0.94 -5.60 -10.43
C GLY A 79 -0.40 -5.09 -10.93
N SER A 80 -0.38 -3.88 -11.47
CA SER A 80 -1.42 -3.30 -12.32
C SER A 80 -0.79 -2.59 -13.52
N THR A 81 -1.64 -2.11 -14.44
CA THR A 81 -1.28 -1.16 -15.49
C THR A 81 -1.40 0.29 -14.99
N THR A 82 -0.83 1.26 -15.74
CA THR A 82 -0.85 2.70 -15.42
C THR A 82 -2.27 3.26 -15.39
N GLU A 83 -3.11 2.85 -16.34
CA GLU A 83 -4.49 3.33 -16.50
C GLU A 83 -5.41 3.01 -15.31
N VAL A 84 -5.04 2.01 -14.49
CA VAL A 84 -5.82 1.59 -13.32
C VAL A 84 -5.40 2.31 -12.04
N ILE A 85 -4.28 3.04 -12.04
CA ILE A 85 -3.73 3.68 -10.81
C ILE A 85 -4.75 4.61 -10.16
N GLU A 86 -5.36 5.53 -10.92
CA GLU A 86 -6.35 6.48 -10.42
C GLU A 86 -7.69 5.80 -10.04
N PRO A 87 -8.28 4.93 -10.87
CA PRO A 87 -9.48 4.15 -10.49
C PRO A 87 -9.32 3.35 -9.19
N LEU A 88 -8.17 2.68 -9.02
CA LEU A 88 -7.87 1.92 -7.82
C LEU A 88 -7.81 2.83 -6.59
N PHE A 89 -7.10 3.96 -6.69
CA PHE A 89 -6.97 4.90 -5.59
C PHE A 89 -8.32 5.52 -5.19
N ALA A 90 -9.14 5.90 -6.17
CA ALA A 90 -10.49 6.40 -5.93
C ALA A 90 -11.37 5.36 -5.21
N GLU A 91 -11.24 4.08 -5.52
CA GLU A 91 -12.01 3.03 -4.85
C GLU A 91 -11.46 2.72 -3.45
N LEU A 92 -10.15 2.72 -3.25
CA LEU A 92 -9.53 2.56 -1.92
C LEU A 92 -9.99 3.66 -0.97
N THR A 93 -9.85 4.93 -1.38
CA THR A 93 -10.23 6.09 -0.56
C THR A 93 -11.71 6.11 -0.23
N LYS A 94 -12.58 5.73 -1.19
CA LYS A 94 -14.03 5.54 -0.93
C LYS A 94 -14.33 4.48 0.14
N ASN A 95 -13.44 3.50 0.31
CA ASN A 95 -13.55 2.45 1.31
C ASN A 95 -12.71 2.70 2.58
N GLY A 96 -12.18 3.92 2.75
CA GLY A 96 -11.43 4.32 3.95
C GLY A 96 -9.98 3.84 3.98
N TRP A 97 -9.41 3.46 2.83
CA TRP A 97 -8.01 3.08 2.69
C TRP A 97 -7.25 4.18 1.95
N ASP A 98 -6.02 4.45 2.40
CA ASP A 98 -5.11 5.38 1.74
C ASP A 98 -3.85 4.67 1.27
N LEU A 99 -3.08 5.34 0.42
CA LEU A 99 -1.77 4.86 0.00
C LEU A 99 -0.74 4.98 1.14
N GLY A 100 0.23 4.09 1.11
CA GLY A 100 1.44 4.18 1.93
C GLY A 100 2.53 5.00 1.25
N GLY A 101 3.64 5.21 1.95
CA GLY A 101 4.72 6.10 1.48
C GLY A 101 5.76 5.44 0.57
N SER A 102 6.29 6.21 -0.39
CA SER A 102 7.47 5.83 -1.18
C SER A 102 8.19 7.02 -1.78
N GLY A 103 9.51 6.91 -1.96
CA GLY A 103 10.33 8.01 -2.47
C GLY A 103 11.10 8.71 -1.36
N SER A 104 11.44 9.98 -1.54
CA SER A 104 12.19 10.77 -0.55
C SER A 104 11.25 11.51 0.40
N ASN A 105 10.44 10.75 1.13
CA ASN A 105 9.38 11.22 2.03
C ASN A 105 9.38 10.40 3.35
N MET A 106 8.51 10.77 4.29
CA MET A 106 8.14 9.92 5.42
C MET A 106 7.54 8.62 4.86
N ARG A 107 7.94 7.49 5.44
CA ARG A 107 7.43 6.17 5.01
C ARG A 107 6.43 5.69 6.01
N THR A 108 5.50 4.85 5.58
CA THR A 108 4.45 4.28 6.40
C THR A 108 4.98 3.80 7.76
N PRO A 109 4.58 4.45 8.86
CA PRO A 109 4.97 4.00 10.19
C PRO A 109 4.44 2.60 10.48
N SER A 110 5.19 1.81 11.25
CA SER A 110 4.73 0.54 11.77
C SER A 110 5.16 0.38 13.23
N CYS A 111 4.49 -0.52 13.95
CA CYS A 111 4.71 -0.73 15.36
C CYS A 111 4.51 -2.20 15.73
N CYS A 112 5.03 -2.59 16.91
CA CYS A 112 4.70 -3.90 17.47
C CYS A 112 3.25 -3.94 17.97
N VAL A 113 2.79 -5.12 18.38
CA VAL A 113 1.41 -5.35 18.86
C VAL A 113 1.02 -4.49 20.06
N GLY A 114 2.00 -3.96 20.80
CA GLY A 114 1.75 -3.00 21.87
C GLY A 114 0.85 -3.53 22.98
N PRO A 115 0.07 -2.65 23.64
CA PRO A 115 -0.79 -3.03 24.75
C PRO A 115 -1.96 -3.91 24.34
N ALA A 116 -2.23 -4.08 23.03
CA ALA A 116 -3.32 -4.95 22.58
C ALA A 116 -3.09 -6.42 22.94
N ARG A 117 -1.84 -6.87 23.05
CA ARG A 117 -1.53 -8.26 23.42
C ARG A 117 -0.14 -8.49 24.03
N CYS A 118 0.50 -7.45 24.57
CA CYS A 118 1.79 -7.56 25.23
C CYS A 118 1.75 -6.84 26.58
N GLU A 119 1.93 -7.59 27.67
CA GLU A 119 1.97 -7.09 29.04
C GLU A 119 3.26 -6.31 29.35
N TRP A 120 4.23 -6.30 28.44
CA TRP A 120 5.47 -5.51 28.54
C TRP A 120 5.42 -4.19 27.75
N ALA A 121 4.26 -3.84 27.19
CA ALA A 121 4.10 -2.56 26.51
C ALA A 121 4.19 -1.40 27.53
N CYS A 122 5.20 -0.54 27.38
CA CYS A 122 5.40 0.61 28.27
C CYS A 122 4.59 1.85 27.87
N TYR A 123 3.98 1.85 26.68
CA TYR A 123 3.08 2.89 26.17
C TYR A 123 2.21 2.31 25.05
N ASP A 124 1.20 3.06 24.61
CA ASP A 124 0.33 2.64 23.50
C ASP A 124 1.01 2.85 22.14
N THR A 125 1.69 1.81 21.67
CA THR A 125 2.38 1.83 20.37
C THR A 125 1.43 1.91 19.19
N LEU A 126 0.20 1.39 19.35
CA LEU A 126 -0.80 1.39 18.28
C LEU A 126 -1.34 2.81 18.07
N ASP A 127 -1.74 3.46 19.16
CA ASP A 127 -2.22 4.85 19.14
C ASP A 127 -1.12 5.82 18.69
N ALA A 128 0.12 5.65 19.17
CA ALA A 128 1.24 6.47 18.71
C ALA A 128 1.49 6.31 17.20
N CYS A 129 1.50 5.07 16.69
CA CYS A 129 1.68 4.78 15.26
C CYS A 129 0.58 5.43 14.42
N TYR A 130 -0.68 5.29 14.83
CA TYR A 130 -1.82 5.88 14.14
C TYR A 130 -1.73 7.42 14.13
N ASN A 131 -1.54 8.04 15.28
CA ASN A 131 -1.52 9.50 15.41
C ASN A 131 -0.34 10.12 14.67
N ILE A 132 0.86 9.52 14.68
CA ILE A 132 1.99 9.98 13.88
C ILE A 132 1.67 9.88 12.38
N THR A 133 1.07 8.78 11.95
CA THR A 133 0.68 8.59 10.55
C THR A 133 -0.30 9.67 10.10
N GLN A 134 -1.32 9.97 10.91
CA GLN A 134 -2.33 11.00 10.59
C GLN A 134 -1.78 12.42 10.68
N SER A 135 -0.90 12.71 11.64
CA SER A 135 -0.37 14.06 11.87
C SER A 135 0.57 14.51 10.75
N PHE A 136 1.27 13.57 10.12
CA PHE A 136 2.29 13.82 9.10
C PHE A 136 1.90 13.24 7.73
N GLN A 137 0.61 13.32 7.37
CA GLN A 137 0.12 12.83 6.06
C GLN A 137 0.74 13.59 4.88
N ASP A 138 1.00 14.90 5.02
CA ASP A 138 1.60 15.71 3.95
C ASP A 138 3.07 15.32 3.70
N GLU A 139 3.77 14.88 4.75
CA GLU A 139 5.14 14.40 4.64
C GLU A 139 5.27 12.93 4.18
N LEU A 140 4.16 12.18 4.06
CA LEU A 140 4.12 10.73 3.77
C LEU A 140 4.32 10.35 2.30
#